data_AF-A0A9D2EKN4-F1
#
_entry.id   AF-A0A9D2EKN4-F1
#
_cell.length_a   1.000
_cell.length_b   1.000
_cell.length_c   1.000
_cell.angle_alpha   90.00
_cell.angle_beta   90.00
_cell.angle_gamma   90.00
#
_symmetry.space_group_name_H-M   'P 1'
#
loop_
_entity.id
_entity.type
_entity.pdbx_description
1 polymer ?
#
loop_
_entity_poly.entity_id
_entity_poly.type
_entity_poly.pdbx_seq_one_letter_code
_entity_poly.pdbx_strand_id
1 'polypeptide(L)'
;MKKRNVIITLCLLCAAVLLPAAGVNAASAKKNRKALAAYQQFLSQSQIKWSKWTNVPSSQVQFASADINKDGVKELILSYPQAAHMDGWHRIYTYTKGKVKSLGRFTSVSIFKNKNYFVDTYANTGTMEVSCYRLGKNGKKASLVKYQRSDTYPAFAKGKVVRKYSDSYGYDVYYFSMKVNGKKASYKKCMKKIRSLEKNAKRLNLNFYDNTAYNVGTYLVK
;
A
#
# COMPACT_ATOMS: atom_id res chain seq x y z
N MET A 1 -49.59 13.80 -33.35
CA MET A 1 -48.62 12.88 -32.69
C MET A 1 -47.34 13.65 -32.36
N LYS A 2 -46.59 13.27 -31.30
CA LYS A 2 -45.24 13.78 -30.92
C LYS A 2 -45.11 14.85 -29.80
N LYS A 3 -45.90 14.79 -28.73
CA LYS A 3 -45.46 15.38 -27.43
C LYS A 3 -45.78 14.53 -26.18
N ARG A 4 -46.79 13.65 -26.23
CA ARG A 4 -47.13 12.73 -25.10
C ARG A 4 -46.25 11.48 -24.97
N ASN A 5 -45.50 11.09 -26.01
CA ASN A 5 -44.70 9.86 -26.00
C ASN A 5 -43.22 10.06 -25.60
N VAL A 6 -42.78 11.29 -25.28
CA VAL A 6 -41.39 11.54 -24.87
C VAL A 6 -41.21 11.43 -23.35
N ILE A 7 -42.27 11.67 -22.57
CA ILE A 7 -42.20 11.66 -21.10
C ILE A 7 -42.20 10.23 -20.54
N ILE A 8 -42.90 9.29 -21.18
CA ILE A 8 -42.96 7.89 -20.71
C ILE A 8 -41.64 7.16 -20.96
N THR A 9 -40.90 7.51 -22.02
CA THR A 9 -39.59 6.90 -22.34
C THR A 9 -38.46 7.44 -21.45
N LEU A 10 -38.61 8.61 -20.82
CA LEU A 10 -37.59 9.21 -19.96
C LEU A 10 -37.63 8.66 -18.51
N CYS A 11 -38.80 8.23 -18.02
CA CYS A 11 -38.92 7.60 -16.70
C CYS A 11 -38.33 6.17 -16.66
N LEU A 12 -38.34 5.45 -17.78
CA LEU A 12 -37.76 4.10 -17.87
C LEU A 12 -36.22 4.11 -17.95
N LEU A 13 -35.60 5.21 -18.37
CA LEU A 13 -34.13 5.35 -18.35
C LEU A 13 -33.55 5.72 -16.98
N CYS A 14 -34.33 6.37 -16.10
CA CYS A 14 -33.88 6.67 -14.73
C CYS A 14 -33.87 5.43 -13.81
N ALA A 15 -34.64 4.39 -14.13
CA ALA A 15 -34.67 3.15 -13.37
C ALA A 15 -33.48 2.21 -13.64
N ALA A 16 -32.76 2.39 -14.76
CA ALA A 16 -31.64 1.52 -15.15
C ALA A 16 -30.27 1.94 -14.56
N VAL A 17 -30.17 3.11 -13.90
CA VAL A 17 -28.90 3.63 -13.36
C VAL A 17 -28.78 3.42 -11.84
N LEU A 18 -29.86 3.02 -11.18
CA LEU A 18 -29.85 2.60 -9.78
C LEU A 18 -29.58 1.10 -9.69
N LEU A 19 -28.40 0.65 -10.11
CA LEU A 19 -27.84 -0.55 -9.48
C LEU A 19 -27.84 -0.25 -7.97
N PRO A 20 -28.58 -1.01 -7.13
CA PRO A 20 -28.62 -0.69 -5.72
C PRO A 20 -27.19 -0.79 -5.19
N ALA A 21 -26.77 0.20 -4.42
CA ALA A 21 -25.47 0.19 -3.75
C ALA A 21 -25.22 -1.13 -2.98
N ALA A 22 -26.30 -1.84 -2.62
CA ALA A 22 -26.30 -3.21 -2.12
C ALA A 22 -25.57 -4.24 -3.00
N GLY A 23 -25.66 -4.16 -4.34
CA GLY A 23 -25.03 -5.11 -5.27
C GLY A 23 -23.50 -4.95 -5.34
N VAL A 24 -23.00 -3.71 -5.30
CA VAL A 24 -21.55 -3.42 -5.23
C VAL A 24 -20.99 -3.88 -3.88
N ASN A 25 -21.75 -3.70 -2.80
CA ASN A 25 -21.36 -4.15 -1.47
C ASN A 25 -21.35 -5.70 -1.35
N ALA A 26 -22.33 -6.39 -1.95
CA ALA A 26 -22.37 -7.85 -1.97
C ALA A 26 -21.25 -8.49 -2.83
N ALA A 27 -20.93 -7.90 -3.98
CA ALA A 27 -19.86 -8.39 -4.85
C ALA A 27 -18.47 -8.25 -4.20
N SER A 28 -18.19 -7.10 -3.57
CA SER A 28 -16.95 -6.87 -2.82
C SER A 28 -16.85 -7.81 -1.61
N ALA A 29 -17.93 -8.02 -0.86
CA ALA A 29 -17.96 -8.99 0.24
C ALA A 29 -17.65 -10.43 -0.22
N LYS A 30 -18.23 -10.88 -1.34
CA LYS A 30 -17.92 -12.20 -1.93
C LYS A 30 -16.45 -12.29 -2.35
N LYS A 31 -15.90 -11.24 -2.97
CA LYS A 31 -14.49 -11.18 -3.36
C LYS A 31 -13.57 -11.17 -2.13
N ASN A 32 -13.95 -10.47 -1.07
CA ASN A 32 -13.22 -10.42 0.19
C ASN A 32 -13.16 -11.80 0.85
N ARG A 33 -14.29 -12.51 0.96
CA ARG A 33 -14.30 -13.90 1.48
C ARG A 33 -13.33 -14.81 0.72
N LYS A 34 -13.31 -14.71 -0.62
CA LYS A 34 -12.34 -15.46 -1.45
C LYS A 34 -10.89 -15.06 -1.18
N ALA A 35 -10.64 -13.76 -1.00
CA ALA A 35 -9.31 -13.27 -0.66
C ALA A 35 -8.83 -13.82 0.69
N LEU A 36 -9.67 -13.73 1.72
CA LEU A 36 -9.36 -14.21 3.07
C LEU A 36 -9.12 -15.72 3.10
N ALA A 37 -9.93 -16.52 2.40
CA ALA A 37 -9.70 -17.96 2.27
C ALA A 37 -8.36 -18.26 1.56
N ALA A 38 -8.04 -17.53 0.48
CA ALA A 38 -6.77 -17.69 -0.22
C ALA A 38 -5.57 -17.28 0.65
N TYR A 39 -5.72 -16.25 1.48
CA TYR A 39 -4.68 -15.83 2.44
C TYR A 39 -4.50 -16.84 3.56
N GLN A 40 -5.58 -17.43 4.08
CA GLN A 40 -5.51 -18.51 5.06
C GLN A 40 -4.74 -19.71 4.49
N GLN A 41 -5.05 -20.13 3.26
CA GLN A 41 -4.31 -21.20 2.58
C GLN A 41 -2.85 -20.82 2.31
N PHE A 42 -2.58 -19.56 2.00
CA PHE A 42 -1.21 -19.08 1.80
C PHE A 42 -0.40 -19.11 3.11
N LEU A 43 -1.00 -18.68 4.22
CA LEU A 43 -0.39 -18.67 5.54
C LEU A 43 -0.19 -20.08 6.14
N SER A 44 -0.97 -21.07 5.70
CA SER A 44 -0.83 -22.47 6.16
C SER A 44 0.31 -23.23 5.47
N GLN A 45 0.98 -22.65 4.48
CA GLN A 45 2.17 -23.25 3.86
C GLN A 45 3.29 -23.34 4.89
N SER A 46 4.16 -24.34 4.82
CA SER A 46 5.29 -24.46 5.78
C SER A 46 6.33 -23.35 5.62
N GLN A 47 6.47 -22.83 4.40
CA GLN A 47 7.47 -21.83 4.02
C GLN A 47 6.82 -20.74 3.16
N ILE A 48 7.26 -19.50 3.35
CA ILE A 48 6.89 -18.36 2.51
C ILE A 48 8.13 -17.88 1.78
N LYS A 49 8.04 -17.78 0.46
CA LYS A 49 9.09 -17.13 -0.35
C LYS A 49 9.17 -15.65 0.01
N TRP A 50 10.20 -15.28 0.75
CA TRP A 50 10.38 -13.93 1.24
C TRP A 50 11.09 -13.07 0.21
N SER A 51 12.24 -13.52 -0.32
CA SER A 51 13.01 -12.83 -1.34
C SER A 51 13.30 -13.72 -2.56
N LYS A 52 14.16 -13.25 -3.47
CA LYS A 52 14.67 -14.10 -4.56
C LYS A 52 15.46 -15.28 -4.00
N TRP A 53 16.09 -15.11 -2.85
CA TRP A 53 17.09 -16.02 -2.29
C TRP A 53 16.63 -16.68 -0.98
N THR A 54 15.60 -16.14 -0.33
CA THR A 54 15.19 -16.60 1.01
C THR A 54 13.75 -17.09 1.02
N ASN A 55 13.57 -18.26 1.63
CA ASN A 55 12.29 -18.75 2.14
C ASN A 55 12.34 -18.64 3.66
N VAL A 56 11.22 -18.31 4.29
CA VAL A 56 11.12 -18.17 5.75
C VAL A 56 10.02 -19.10 6.27
N PRO A 57 10.19 -19.70 7.46
CA PRO A 57 9.12 -20.47 8.09
C PRO A 57 7.89 -19.60 8.28
N SER A 58 6.75 -20.04 7.74
CA SER A 58 5.52 -19.25 7.84
C SER A 58 5.09 -19.03 9.29
N SER A 59 5.39 -19.97 10.18
CA SER A 59 5.10 -19.91 11.61
C SER A 59 5.83 -18.78 12.35
N GLN A 60 6.92 -18.26 11.79
CA GLN A 60 7.67 -17.13 12.35
C GLN A 60 7.22 -15.77 11.79
N VAL A 61 6.28 -15.77 10.84
CA VAL A 61 5.75 -14.55 10.25
C VAL A 61 4.56 -14.06 11.07
N GLN A 62 4.46 -12.76 11.22
CA GLN A 62 3.28 -12.10 11.79
C GLN A 62 2.43 -11.53 10.65
N PHE A 63 1.12 -11.48 10.84
CA PHE A 63 0.20 -10.97 9.84
C PHE A 63 -0.75 -9.91 10.41
N ALA A 64 -1.20 -9.04 9.52
CA ALA A 64 -2.33 -8.16 9.69
C ALA A 64 -3.14 -8.15 8.39
N SER A 65 -4.38 -7.68 8.43
CA SER A 65 -5.17 -7.46 7.23
C SER A 65 -5.89 -6.12 7.27
N ALA A 66 -5.97 -5.46 6.13
CA ALA A 66 -6.67 -4.18 6.00
C ALA A 66 -7.09 -3.94 4.57
N ASP A 67 -8.29 -3.40 4.37
CA ASP A 67 -8.72 -2.84 3.08
C ASP A 67 -8.02 -1.47 2.89
N ILE A 68 -6.85 -1.48 2.25
CA ILE A 68 -5.97 -0.31 2.08
C ILE A 68 -6.55 0.63 1.03
N ASN A 69 -7.06 0.08 -0.07
CA ASN A 69 -7.53 0.83 -1.24
C ASN A 69 -9.02 1.22 -1.18
N LYS A 70 -9.74 0.78 -0.14
CA LYS A 70 -11.19 0.98 0.06
C LYS A 70 -12.05 0.36 -1.03
N ASP A 71 -11.65 -0.79 -1.56
CA ASP A 71 -12.44 -1.54 -2.56
C ASP A 71 -13.31 -2.64 -1.94
N GLY A 72 -13.30 -2.76 -0.61
CA GLY A 72 -14.03 -3.77 0.15
C GLY A 72 -13.31 -5.11 0.26
N VAL A 73 -12.13 -5.27 -0.34
CA VAL A 73 -11.27 -6.45 -0.21
C VAL A 73 -10.05 -6.11 0.62
N LYS A 74 -9.79 -6.87 1.67
CA LYS A 74 -8.60 -6.67 2.50
C LYS A 74 -7.35 -7.12 1.75
N GLU A 75 -6.26 -6.38 1.91
CA GLU A 75 -4.91 -6.85 1.67
C GLU A 75 -4.36 -7.60 2.89
N LEU A 76 -3.49 -8.57 2.64
CA LEU A 76 -2.69 -9.25 3.67
C LEU A 76 -1.35 -8.52 3.82
N ILE A 77 -0.99 -8.14 5.03
CA ILE A 77 0.29 -7.51 5.37
C ILE A 77 1.05 -8.48 6.25
N LEU A 78 2.27 -8.83 5.87
CA LEU A 78 3.16 -9.68 6.65
C LEU A 78 4.33 -8.89 7.20
N SER A 79 4.74 -9.24 8.41
CA SER A 79 5.95 -8.77 9.07
C SER A 79 6.83 -9.97 9.44
N TYR A 80 8.11 -9.88 9.12
CA TYR A 80 9.13 -10.82 9.57
C TYR A 80 10.34 -10.02 10.08
N PRO A 81 10.37 -9.67 11.37
CA PRO A 81 11.42 -8.83 11.94
C PRO A 81 12.82 -9.44 11.87
N GLN A 82 12.91 -10.77 11.79
CA GLN A 82 14.18 -11.50 11.68
C GLN A 82 14.76 -11.48 10.25
N ALA A 83 14.06 -10.89 9.28
CA ALA A 83 14.60 -10.77 7.93
C ALA A 83 15.86 -9.90 7.92
N ALA A 84 16.84 -10.27 7.10
CA ALA A 84 17.96 -9.38 6.80
C ALA A 84 17.43 -8.02 6.32
N HIS A 85 18.05 -6.92 6.77
CA HIS A 85 17.59 -5.57 6.45
C HIS A 85 17.42 -5.33 4.95
N MET A 86 18.36 -5.84 4.13
CA MET A 86 18.27 -5.74 2.67
C MET A 86 17.06 -6.47 2.08
N ASP A 87 16.57 -7.52 2.75
CA ASP A 87 15.42 -8.31 2.36
C ASP A 87 14.09 -7.74 2.86
N GLY A 88 14.12 -6.67 3.64
CA GLY A 88 12.95 -5.91 4.09
C GLY A 88 12.03 -6.70 4.99
N TRP A 89 11.55 -6.08 6.06
CA TRP A 89 10.77 -6.77 7.10
C TRP A 89 9.31 -6.95 6.75
N HIS A 90 8.80 -6.36 5.66
CA HIS A 90 7.38 -6.35 5.36
C HIS A 90 7.06 -6.85 3.94
N ARG A 91 5.91 -7.51 3.81
CA ARG A 91 5.29 -7.85 2.52
C ARG A 91 3.83 -7.42 2.53
N ILE A 92 3.32 -6.99 1.37
CA ILE A 92 1.89 -6.72 1.18
C ILE A 92 1.42 -7.59 0.03
N TYR A 93 0.34 -8.34 0.23
CA TYR A 93 -0.25 -9.23 -0.76
C TYR A 93 -1.68 -8.80 -1.09
N THR A 94 -1.98 -8.79 -2.38
CA THR A 94 -3.33 -8.56 -2.93
C THR A 94 -3.92 -9.85 -3.45
N TYR A 95 -5.25 -9.91 -3.51
CA TYR A 95 -5.97 -11.00 -4.18
C TYR A 95 -6.53 -10.51 -5.52
N THR A 96 -5.86 -10.88 -6.61
CA THR A 96 -6.22 -10.43 -7.96
C THR A 96 -6.25 -11.59 -8.94
N LYS A 97 -7.30 -11.66 -9.76
CA LYS A 97 -7.52 -12.74 -10.73
C LYS A 97 -7.41 -14.15 -10.09
N GLY A 98 -8.01 -14.32 -8.92
CA GLY A 98 -8.05 -15.62 -8.23
C GLY A 98 -6.75 -16.02 -7.51
N LYS A 99 -5.74 -15.15 -7.45
CA LYS A 99 -4.42 -15.49 -6.90
C LYS A 99 -3.94 -14.45 -5.88
N VAL A 100 -3.25 -14.94 -4.85
CA VAL A 100 -2.45 -14.13 -3.93
C VAL A 100 -1.22 -13.61 -4.67
N LYS A 101 -1.00 -12.29 -4.68
CA LYS A 101 0.12 -11.65 -5.37
C LYS A 101 0.82 -10.64 -4.48
N SER A 102 2.14 -10.77 -4.37
CA SER A 102 2.98 -9.81 -3.67
C SER A 102 3.00 -8.47 -4.42
N LEU A 103 2.89 -7.36 -3.68
CA LEU A 103 3.15 -5.99 -4.16
C LEU A 103 4.63 -5.61 -4.13
N GLY A 104 5.49 -6.54 -3.68
CA GLY A 104 6.92 -6.38 -3.55
C GLY A 104 7.40 -6.51 -2.11
N ARG A 105 8.69 -6.20 -1.96
CA ARG A 105 9.41 -6.12 -0.69
C ARG A 105 9.32 -4.69 -0.15
N PHE A 106 9.12 -4.56 1.16
CA PHE A 106 9.10 -3.31 1.88
C PHE A 106 9.90 -3.45 3.17
N THR A 107 10.50 -2.36 3.65
CA THR A 107 11.37 -2.36 4.83
C THR A 107 10.58 -1.95 6.06
N SER A 108 10.01 -0.76 6.04
CA SER A 108 9.15 -0.23 7.10
C SER A 108 7.90 0.39 6.50
N VAL A 109 6.74 -0.21 6.79
CA VAL A 109 5.47 0.16 6.16
C VAL A 109 4.62 1.02 7.10
N SER A 110 4.18 2.17 6.60
CA SER A 110 3.13 2.99 7.23
C SER A 110 1.95 3.15 6.29
N ILE A 111 0.75 2.77 6.73
CA ILE A 111 -0.46 2.80 5.90
C ILE A 111 -1.33 3.99 6.29
N PHE A 112 -1.79 4.76 5.31
CA PHE A 112 -2.67 5.91 5.49
C PHE A 112 -3.97 5.66 4.74
N LYS A 113 -4.79 4.74 5.28
CA LYS A 113 -6.04 4.26 4.65
C LYS A 113 -6.95 5.41 4.27
N ASN A 114 -7.08 6.43 5.12
CA ASN A 114 -7.98 7.57 4.85
C ASN A 114 -7.64 8.31 3.55
N LYS A 115 -6.36 8.35 3.16
CA LYS A 115 -5.83 9.00 1.95
C LYS A 115 -5.51 8.04 0.80
N ASN A 116 -5.74 6.73 0.98
CA ASN A 116 -5.39 5.65 0.05
C ASN A 116 -3.93 5.79 -0.46
N TYR A 117 -2.99 5.71 0.48
CA TYR A 117 -1.58 5.48 0.18
C TYR A 117 -0.90 4.77 1.35
N PHE A 118 0.26 4.20 1.08
CA PHE A 118 1.18 3.70 2.09
C PHE A 118 2.60 4.18 1.78
N VAL A 119 3.45 4.17 2.79
CA VAL A 119 4.85 4.61 2.73
C VAL A 119 5.72 3.41 3.04
N ASP A 120 6.78 3.24 2.26
CA ASP A 120 7.92 2.40 2.57
C ASP A 120 9.12 3.30 2.86
N THR A 121 9.78 3.05 3.98
CA THR A 121 11.02 3.74 4.37
C THR A 121 12.15 2.74 4.51
N TYR A 122 13.23 2.98 3.78
CA TYR A 122 14.46 2.19 3.84
C TYR A 122 15.61 3.11 4.24
N ALA A 123 16.38 2.74 5.26
CA ALA A 123 17.53 3.52 5.72
C ALA A 123 18.78 2.67 5.68
N ASN A 124 19.84 3.14 5.03
CA ASN A 124 21.13 2.45 4.96
C ASN A 124 22.26 3.46 4.91
N THR A 125 23.31 3.24 5.71
CA THR A 125 24.58 4.01 5.67
C THR A 125 24.37 5.53 5.52
N GLY A 126 23.62 6.15 6.44
CA GLY A 126 23.37 7.61 6.44
C GLY A 126 22.41 8.12 5.35
N THR A 127 21.81 7.24 4.54
CA THR A 127 20.82 7.59 3.52
C THR A 127 19.47 6.94 3.82
N MET A 128 18.41 7.73 3.71
CA MET A 128 17.04 7.27 3.84
C MET A 128 16.28 7.44 2.53
N GLU A 129 15.72 6.36 2.00
CA GLU A 129 14.78 6.36 0.90
C GLU A 129 13.35 6.34 1.42
N VAL A 130 12.52 7.25 0.92
CA VAL A 130 11.09 7.31 1.19
C VAL A 130 10.34 7.09 -0.11
N SER A 131 9.46 6.10 -0.13
CA SER A 131 8.61 5.78 -1.27
C SER A 131 7.14 5.74 -0.85
N CYS A 132 6.32 6.63 -1.40
CA CYS A 132 4.88 6.63 -1.19
C CYS A 132 4.17 5.99 -2.39
N TYR A 133 3.27 5.04 -2.11
CA TYR A 133 2.54 4.29 -3.12
C TYR A 133 1.03 4.38 -2.91
N ARG A 134 0.28 4.32 -3.99
CA ARG A 134 -1.17 4.10 -3.98
C ARG A 134 -1.47 2.69 -4.47
N LEU A 135 -2.50 2.09 -3.89
CA LEU A 135 -3.08 0.86 -4.41
C LEU A 135 -4.34 1.20 -5.21
N GLY A 136 -4.38 0.79 -6.47
CA GLY A 136 -5.57 0.91 -7.31
C GLY A 136 -6.62 -0.16 -6.97
N LYS A 137 -7.86 0.03 -7.43
CA LYS A 137 -8.97 -0.93 -7.27
C LYS A 137 -8.72 -2.30 -7.93
N ASN A 138 -7.72 -2.38 -8.79
CA ASN A 138 -7.28 -3.62 -9.44
C ASN A 138 -6.12 -4.31 -8.71
N GLY A 139 -5.78 -3.86 -7.49
CA GLY A 139 -4.66 -4.36 -6.71
C GLY A 139 -3.28 -3.99 -7.29
N LYS A 140 -3.20 -3.06 -8.25
CA LYS A 140 -1.90 -2.59 -8.77
C LYS A 140 -1.36 -1.43 -7.94
N LYS A 141 -0.08 -1.52 -7.58
CA LYS A 141 0.68 -0.47 -6.89
C LYS A 141 1.16 0.60 -7.89
N ALA A 142 0.91 1.87 -7.59
CA ALA A 142 1.41 3.02 -8.33
C ALA A 142 2.30 3.90 -7.43
N SER A 143 3.46 4.32 -7.92
CA SER A 143 4.32 5.28 -7.20
C SER A 143 3.71 6.68 -7.24
N LEU A 144 3.58 7.34 -6.10
CA LEU A 144 3.11 8.72 -5.99
C LEU A 144 4.27 9.70 -5.87
N VAL A 145 5.20 9.41 -4.97
CA VAL A 145 6.42 10.18 -4.76
C VAL A 145 7.51 9.25 -4.24
N LYS A 146 8.74 9.49 -4.66
CA LYS A 146 9.93 8.80 -4.19
C LYS A 146 11.06 9.81 -4.06
N TYR A 147 11.81 9.78 -2.98
CA TYR A 147 13.00 10.60 -2.82
C TYR A 147 13.97 9.94 -1.84
N GLN A 148 15.22 10.39 -1.88
CA GLN A 148 16.23 10.03 -0.89
C GLN A 148 16.66 11.29 -0.15
N ARG A 149 17.05 11.10 1.11
CA ARG A 149 17.67 12.14 1.92
C ARG A 149 18.86 11.60 2.70
N SER A 150 19.83 12.46 2.97
CA SER A 150 21.01 12.16 3.80
C SER A 150 21.37 13.36 4.66
N ASP A 151 22.01 13.11 5.79
CA ASP A 151 22.64 14.09 6.67
C ASP A 151 23.97 14.63 6.12
N THR A 152 24.58 13.94 5.17
CA THR A 152 25.81 14.34 4.50
C THR A 152 25.60 14.47 2.99
N TYR A 153 26.52 15.16 2.30
CA TYR A 153 26.42 15.31 0.86
C TYR A 153 26.59 13.94 0.17
N PRO A 154 25.58 13.45 -0.59
CA PRO A 154 25.62 12.13 -1.17
C PRO A 154 26.46 12.11 -2.45
N ALA A 155 27.75 11.83 -2.35
CA ALA A 155 28.68 11.81 -3.49
C ALA A 155 28.25 10.86 -4.63
N PHE A 156 27.51 9.80 -4.31
CA PHE A 156 26.97 8.82 -5.26
C PHE A 156 25.65 9.26 -5.93
N ALA A 157 25.06 10.39 -5.53
CA ALA A 157 23.76 10.83 -6.02
C ALA A 157 23.82 11.19 -7.51
N LYS A 158 22.95 10.58 -8.30
CA LYS A 158 22.79 10.93 -9.72
C LYS A 158 21.81 12.09 -9.87
N GLY A 159 22.30 13.22 -10.38
CA GLY A 159 21.50 14.41 -10.70
C GLY A 159 21.48 15.45 -9.57
N LYS A 160 20.46 16.32 -9.59
CA LYS A 160 20.41 17.50 -8.70
C LYS A 160 20.19 17.09 -7.24
N VAL A 161 21.14 17.47 -6.38
CA VAL A 161 21.04 17.45 -4.93
C VAL A 161 20.54 18.82 -4.45
N VAL A 162 19.67 18.85 -3.45
CA VAL A 162 19.15 20.08 -2.84
C VAL A 162 19.39 20.04 -1.33
N ARG A 163 20.17 20.99 -0.82
CA ARG A 163 20.44 21.18 0.61
C ARG A 163 19.34 22.03 1.26
N LYS A 164 18.85 21.60 2.42
CA LYS A 164 17.88 22.33 3.24
C LYS A 164 18.15 22.11 4.73
N TYR A 165 18.26 23.19 5.48
CA TYR A 165 18.27 23.13 6.93
C TYR A 165 16.94 22.53 7.44
N SER A 166 17.02 21.61 8.40
CA SER A 166 15.87 20.99 9.03
C SER A 166 15.84 21.37 10.51
N ASP A 167 14.89 22.22 10.90
CA ASP A 167 14.71 22.62 12.30
C ASP A 167 14.44 21.42 13.22
N SER A 168 13.74 20.40 12.72
CA SER A 168 13.47 19.16 13.45
C SER A 168 14.72 18.34 13.78
N TYR A 169 15.81 18.53 13.03
CA TYR A 169 17.04 17.77 13.19
C TYR A 169 18.21 18.64 13.68
N GLY A 170 18.13 19.96 13.52
CA GLY A 170 19.19 20.90 13.87
C GLY A 170 20.35 20.97 12.86
N TYR A 171 20.23 20.33 11.70
CA TYR A 171 21.30 20.28 10.68
C TYR A 171 20.76 20.28 9.24
N ASP A 172 21.67 20.47 8.28
CA ASP A 172 21.39 20.44 6.85
C ASP A 172 21.06 19.02 6.34
N VAL A 173 19.95 18.88 5.64
CA VAL A 173 19.53 17.64 4.99
C VAL A 173 19.64 17.78 3.47
N TYR A 174 20.23 16.77 2.83
CA TYR A 174 20.44 16.71 1.39
C TYR A 174 19.37 15.84 0.74
N TYR A 175 18.55 16.41 -0.14
CA TYR A 175 17.49 15.71 -0.86
C TYR A 175 17.89 15.43 -2.30
N PHE A 176 17.64 14.21 -2.77
CA PHE A 176 18.04 13.75 -4.10
C PHE A 176 17.15 12.60 -4.61
N SER A 177 17.40 12.14 -5.84
CA SER A 177 16.65 11.04 -6.49
C SER A 177 15.13 11.25 -6.55
N MET A 178 14.68 12.51 -6.56
CA MET A 178 13.28 12.88 -6.43
C MET A 178 12.44 12.54 -7.67
N LYS A 179 11.34 11.84 -7.45
CA LYS A 179 10.35 11.47 -8.46
C LYS A 179 8.94 11.72 -7.98
N VAL A 180 8.06 12.15 -8.88
CA VAL A 180 6.61 12.26 -8.65
C VAL A 180 5.91 11.50 -9.77
N ASN A 181 5.01 10.59 -9.42
CA ASN A 181 4.33 9.69 -10.36
C ASN A 181 5.32 8.94 -11.28
N GLY A 182 6.44 8.47 -10.72
CA GLY A 182 7.50 7.76 -11.46
C GLY A 182 8.44 8.63 -12.29
N LYS A 183 8.13 9.92 -12.51
CA LYS A 183 8.96 10.83 -13.33
C LYS A 183 9.88 11.69 -12.46
N LYS A 184 11.09 12.00 -12.94
CA LYS A 184 12.03 12.93 -12.28
C LYS A 184 11.32 14.25 -11.95
N ALA A 185 11.55 14.78 -10.76
CA ALA A 185 10.88 15.99 -10.27
C ALA A 185 11.84 16.91 -9.52
N SER A 186 11.51 18.21 -9.49
CA SER A 186 12.21 19.18 -8.64
C SER A 186 11.84 18.99 -7.17
N TYR A 187 12.70 19.50 -6.28
CA TYR A 187 12.43 19.54 -4.82
C TYR A 187 11.09 20.18 -4.49
N LYS A 188 10.80 21.36 -5.04
CA LYS A 188 9.53 22.07 -4.81
C LYS A 188 8.31 21.21 -5.19
N LYS A 189 8.37 20.51 -6.34
CA LYS A 189 7.29 19.62 -6.80
C LYS A 189 7.15 18.38 -5.91
N CYS A 190 8.26 17.78 -5.51
CA CYS A 190 8.32 16.63 -4.60
C CYS A 190 7.69 16.97 -3.24
N MET A 191 8.16 18.05 -2.59
CA MET A 191 7.66 18.48 -1.28
C MET A 191 6.20 18.94 -1.32
N LYS A 192 5.76 19.62 -2.40
CA LYS A 192 4.33 19.94 -2.58
C LYS A 192 3.48 18.67 -2.60
N LYS A 193 3.94 17.60 -3.26
CA LYS A 193 3.23 16.31 -3.30
C LYS A 193 3.20 15.64 -1.93
N ILE A 194 4.32 15.63 -1.19
CA ILE A 194 4.43 15.06 0.16
C ILE A 194 3.45 15.77 1.11
N ARG A 195 3.52 17.10 1.21
CA ARG A 195 2.60 17.89 2.05
C ARG A 195 1.12 17.63 1.71
N SER A 196 0.80 17.45 0.43
CA SER A 196 -0.56 17.11 -0.01
C SER A 196 -1.02 15.72 0.44
N LEU A 197 -0.11 14.75 0.50
CA LEU A 197 -0.39 13.41 1.01
C LEU A 197 -0.59 13.44 2.52
N GLU A 198 0.32 14.10 3.25
CA GLU A 198 0.35 14.19 4.71
C GLU A 198 -0.78 15.04 5.28
N LYS A 199 -1.30 16.03 4.54
CA LYS A 199 -2.40 16.88 5.00
C LYS A 199 -3.61 16.01 5.39
N ASN A 200 -3.91 16.01 6.69
CA ASN A 200 -4.97 15.24 7.35
C ASN A 200 -4.81 13.71 7.19
N ALA A 201 -3.61 13.21 6.89
CA ALA A 201 -3.35 11.78 6.84
C ALA A 201 -3.39 11.19 8.25
N LYS A 202 -4.07 10.06 8.41
CA LYS A 202 -4.12 9.32 9.67
C LYS A 202 -3.48 7.97 9.44
N ARG A 203 -2.41 7.68 10.19
CA ARG A 203 -1.76 6.38 10.14
C ARG A 203 -2.75 5.34 10.68
N LEU A 204 -2.89 4.24 9.94
CA LEU A 204 -3.59 3.06 10.40
C LEU A 204 -2.68 2.32 11.38
N ASN A 205 -3.15 2.15 12.62
CA ASN A 205 -2.50 1.31 13.62
C ASN A 205 -2.87 -0.15 13.29
N LEU A 206 -1.92 -0.88 12.71
CA LEU A 206 -2.06 -2.30 12.46
C LEU A 206 -1.63 -3.08 13.70
N ASN A 207 -2.48 -4.01 14.13
CA ASN A 207 -2.09 -5.05 15.07
C ASN A 207 -1.61 -6.25 14.27
N PHE A 208 -0.36 -6.65 14.50
CA PHE A 208 0.21 -7.85 13.92
C PHE A 208 0.02 -9.02 14.89
N TYR A 209 -0.39 -10.15 14.35
CA TYR A 209 -0.61 -11.38 15.10
C TYR A 209 0.31 -12.47 14.57
N ASP A 210 0.84 -13.30 15.45
CA ASP A 210 1.65 -14.45 15.04
C ASP A 210 0.83 -15.40 14.16
N ASN A 211 1.46 -16.00 13.16
CA ASN A 211 0.81 -16.94 12.25
C ASN A 211 0.56 -18.32 12.90
N THR A 212 -0.43 -18.37 13.79
CA THR A 212 -0.98 -19.60 14.35
C THR A 212 -2.36 -19.87 13.77
N ALA A 213 -2.79 -21.14 13.75
CA ALA A 213 -4.12 -21.50 13.26
C ALA A 213 -5.25 -20.74 13.99
N TYR A 214 -5.10 -20.55 15.31
CA TYR A 214 -6.03 -19.78 16.14
C TYR A 214 -6.08 -18.30 15.71
N ASN A 215 -4.92 -17.65 15.60
CA ASN A 215 -4.86 -16.25 15.24
C ASN A 215 -5.40 -16.02 13.83
N VAL A 216 -5.04 -16.88 12.87
CA VAL A 216 -5.54 -16.80 11.49
C VAL A 216 -7.06 -16.93 11.46
N GLY A 217 -7.63 -17.92 12.15
CA GLY A 217 -9.08 -18.09 12.24
C GLY A 217 -9.81 -16.91 12.89
N THR A 218 -9.15 -16.22 13.84
CA THR A 218 -9.76 -15.16 14.64
C THR A 218 -9.60 -13.76 14.03
N TYR A 219 -8.42 -13.43 13.53
CA TYR A 219 -8.03 -12.05 13.20
C TYR A 219 -7.87 -11.79 11.70
N LEU A 220 -7.74 -12.83 10.86
CA LEU A 220 -7.75 -12.64 9.40
C LEU A 220 -9.19 -12.43 8.89
N VAL A 221 -10.18 -13.06 9.54
CA VAL A 221 -11.56 -13.12 9.08
C VAL A 221 -12.39 -11.90 9.53
N LYS A 222 -12.09 -11.33 10.71
CA LYS A 222 -12.72 -10.10 11.26
C LYS A 222 -12.32 -8.87 10.47
#